data_AF-A0A6B0R7G3-F1
#
_entry.id   AF-A0A6B0R7G3-F1
#
_cell.length_a   1.000
_cell.length_b   1.000
_cell.length_c   1.000
_cell.angle_alpha   90.00
_cell.angle_beta   90.00
_cell.angle_gamma   90.00
#
_symmetry.space_group_name_H-M   'P 1'
#
loop_
_entity.id
_entity.type
_entity.pdbx_description
1 polymer ?
#
loop_
_entity_poly.entity_id
_entity_poly.type
_entity_poly.pdbx_seq_one_letter_code
_entity_poly.pdbx_strand_id
1 'polypeptide(L)' 'MIPLMTKQVPDSCCVNVTQGCGINFKVKEIHTEDCVEKTGSWLRSNVLVVAAAALGIAFVKFLGTVFVYKS' A
#
# COMPACT_ATOMS: atom_id res chain seq x y z
N MET A 1 8.49 4.00 -18.45
CA MET A 1 9.83 3.43 -18.22
C MET A 1 9.63 1.98 -17.81
N ILE A 2 9.99 1.04 -18.68
CA ILE A 2 9.90 -0.41 -18.40
C ILE A 2 11.35 -0.86 -18.19
N PRO A 3 11.77 -1.33 -17.01
CA PRO A 3 13.12 -1.83 -16.87
C PRO A 3 13.20 -3.23 -17.48
N LEU A 4 14.29 -3.39 -18.23
CA LEU A 4 14.78 -4.60 -18.86
C LEU A 4 14.80 -5.75 -17.85
N MET A 5 14.07 -6.84 -18.13
CA MET A 5 14.06 -8.09 -17.36
C MET A 5 15.40 -8.84 -17.48
N THR A 6 16.46 -8.25 -16.94
CA THR A 6 17.51 -9.05 -16.30
C THR A 6 16.88 -9.53 -15.00
N LYS A 7 17.10 -10.77 -14.53
CA LYS A 7 16.59 -11.28 -13.24
C LYS A 7 17.25 -10.57 -12.05
N GLN A 8 17.26 -9.24 -12.06
CA GLN A 8 17.83 -8.37 -11.05
C GLN A 8 16.72 -7.50 -10.51
N VAL A 9 16.55 -7.54 -9.21
CA VAL A 9 15.65 -6.66 -8.47
C VAL A 9 16.48 -5.57 -7.79
N PRO A 10 15.90 -4.42 -7.43
CA PRO A 10 16.60 -3.47 -6.59
C PRO A 10 16.86 -4.09 -5.21
N ASP A 11 17.95 -3.70 -4.54
CA ASP A 11 18.27 -4.18 -3.18
C ASP A 11 17.15 -3.84 -2.17
N SER A 12 16.30 -2.84 -2.45
CA SER A 12 15.11 -2.53 -1.65
C SER A 12 14.02 -3.60 -1.68
N CYS A 13 14.08 -4.53 -2.63
CA CYS A 13 13.17 -5.67 -2.72
C CYS A 13 13.66 -6.85 -1.85
N CYS A 14 14.89 -6.79 -1.33
CA CYS A 14 15.40 -7.82 -0.44
C CYS A 14 14.84 -7.66 0.98
N VAL A 15 14.53 -8.80 1.61
CA VAL A 15 14.07 -8.84 3.01
C VAL A 15 15.14 -8.30 3.95
N ASN A 16 16.40 -8.62 3.66
CA ASN A 16 17.56 -8.05 4.33
C ASN A 16 18.33 -7.19 3.32
N VAL A 17 18.25 -5.87 3.48
CA VAL A 17 18.85 -4.91 2.55
C VAL A 17 20.37 -4.93 2.70
N THR A 18 21.02 -5.63 1.79
CA THR A 18 22.48 -5.67 1.64
C THR A 18 22.87 -5.27 0.23
N GLN A 19 24.04 -4.64 0.11
CA GLN A 19 24.53 -4.16 -1.18
C GLN A 19 24.72 -5.34 -2.16
N GLY A 20 24.01 -5.30 -3.28
CA GLY A 20 24.08 -6.32 -4.32
C GLY A 20 23.24 -7.59 -4.07
N CYS A 21 22.36 -7.59 -3.07
CA CYS A 21 21.43 -8.70 -2.82
C CYS A 21 20.55 -9.00 -4.05
N GLY A 22 20.10 -7.97 -4.75
CA GLY A 22 19.25 -8.09 -5.93
C GLY A 22 19.91 -8.75 -7.14
N ILE A 23 21.20 -9.11 -7.07
CA ILE A 23 21.98 -9.72 -8.15
C ILE A 23 22.08 -11.26 -8.00
N ASN A 24 22.17 -11.77 -6.77
CA ASN A 24 22.28 -13.20 -6.45
C ASN A 24 21.34 -13.56 -5.29
N PHE A 25 20.05 -13.37 -5.50
CA PHE A 25 19.04 -13.70 -4.49
C PHE A 25 18.44 -15.09 -4.71
N LYS A 26 18.13 -15.78 -3.61
CA LYS A 26 17.14 -16.87 -3.63
C LYS A 26 15.74 -16.26 -3.56
N VAL A 27 14.73 -16.95 -4.12
CA VAL A 27 13.31 -16.51 -4.09
C VAL A 27 12.80 -16.22 -2.67
N LYS A 28 13.41 -16.82 -1.64
CA LYS A 28 13.07 -16.61 -0.22
C LYS A 28 13.67 -15.35 0.41
N GLU A 29 14.65 -14.73 -0.25
CA GLU A 29 15.39 -13.56 0.26
C GLU A 29 14.82 -12.24 -0.26
N ILE A 30 13.80 -12.31 -1.11
CA ILE A 30 13.13 -11.16 -1.73
C ILE A 30 11.64 -11.12 -1.35
N HIS A 31 11.09 -9.91 -1.28
CA HIS A 31 9.67 -9.69 -1.22
C HIS A 31 9.04 -10.07 -2.56
N THR A 32 8.42 -11.25 -2.62
CA THR A 32 7.66 -11.70 -3.80
C THR A 32 6.23 -11.17 -3.81
N GLU A 33 5.80 -10.59 -2.69
CA GLU A 33 4.48 -9.97 -2.58
C GLU A 33 4.43 -8.69 -3.40
N ASP A 34 3.46 -8.61 -4.31
CA ASP A 34 3.24 -7.40 -5.07
C ASP A 34 2.51 -6.37 -4.19
N CYS A 35 2.89 -5.10 -4.30
CA CYS A 35 2.26 -4.01 -3.56
C CYS A 35 0.76 -3.95 -3.86
N VAL A 36 0.38 -4.14 -5.14
CA VAL A 36 -1.01 -4.09 -5.58
C VAL A 36 -1.81 -5.26 -5.00
N GLU A 37 -1.23 -6.46 -4.98
CA GLU A 37 -1.89 -7.65 -4.44
C GLU A 37 -2.09 -7.53 -2.94
N LYS A 38 -1.06 -7.09 -2.20
CA LYS A 38 -1.11 -6.91 -0.75
C LYS A 38 -2.12 -5.85 -0.34
N THR A 39 -2.11 -4.69 -0.98
CA THR A 39 -3.08 -3.62 -0.71
C THR A 39 -4.50 -4.05 -1.10
N GLY A 40 -4.66 -4.73 -2.25
CA GLY A 40 -5.96 -5.25 -2.69
C GLY A 40 -6.53 -6.30 -1.73
N SER A 41 -5.70 -7.22 -1.25
CA SER A 41 -6.09 -8.22 -0.25
C SER A 41 -6.49 -7.57 1.06
N TRP A 42 -5.69 -6.62 1.56
CA TRP A 42 -6.00 -5.90 2.79
C TRP A 42 -7.31 -5.11 2.68
N LEU A 43 -7.54 -4.44 1.55
CA LEU A 43 -8.75 -3.67 1.29
C LEU A 43 -10.00 -4.56 1.30
N ARG A 44 -9.92 -5.74 0.68
CA ARG A 44 -11.03 -6.71 0.64
C ARG A 44 -11.32 -7.28 2.03
N SER A 45 -10.29 -7.60 2.81
CA SER A 45 -10.44 -8.13 4.17
C SER A 45 -10.92 -7.10 5.18
N ASN A 46 -10.68 -5.80 4.96
CA ASN A 46 -10.98 -4.73 5.91
C ASN A 46 -11.99 -3.70 5.37
N VAL A 47 -12.85 -4.10 4.43
CA VAL A 47 -13.83 -3.21 3.78
C VAL A 47 -14.72 -2.47 4.79
N LEU A 48 -15.07 -3.12 5.91
CA LEU A 48 -15.83 -2.53 7.01
C LEU A 48 -15.10 -1.37 7.68
N VAL A 49 -13.80 -1.53 7.94
CA VAL A 49 -12.97 -0.48 8.57
C VAL A 49 -12.86 0.73 7.64
N VAL A 50 -12.64 0.46 6.34
CA VAL A 50 -12.56 1.52 5.32
C VAL A 50 -13.89 2.27 5.20
N ALA A 51 -15.01 1.55 5.17
CA ALA A 51 -16.35 2.14 5.11
C ALA A 51 -16.64 3.00 6.35
N ALA A 52 -16.33 2.51 7.56
CA ALA A 52 -16.52 3.25 8.80
C ALA A 52 -15.70 4.55 8.81
N ALA A 53 -14.44 4.51 8.38
CA ALA A 53 -13.59 5.69 8.26
C ALA A 53 -14.18 6.71 7.27
N ALA A 54 -14.63 6.25 6.10
CA ALA A 54 -15.24 7.11 5.08
C ALA A 54 -16.52 7.79 5.58
N LEU A 55 -17.40 7.03 6.26
CA LEU A 55 -18.64 7.57 6.85
C LEU A 55 -18.34 8.62 7.94
N GLY A 56 -17.36 8.36 8.82
CA GLY A 56 -16.95 9.31 9.85
C GLY A 56 -16.46 10.64 9.24
N ILE A 57 -15.62 10.57 8.21
CA ILE A 57 -15.12 11.75 7.50
C ILE A 57 -16.29 12.52 6.84
N ALA A 58 -17.22 11.82 6.20
CA ALA A 58 -18.38 12.44 5.57
C ALA A 58 -19.28 13.14 6.60
N PHE A 59 -19.49 12.52 7.76
CA PHE A 59 -20.30 13.09 8.84
C PHE A 59 -19.69 14.37 9.41
N VAL A 60 -18.38 14.39 9.69
CA VAL A 60 -17.68 15.59 10.18
C VAL A 60 -17.79 16.74 9.16
N LYS A 61 -17.61 16.43 7.87
CA LYS A 61 -17.77 17.44 6.80
C LYS A 61 -19.20 17.99 6.73
N PHE A 62 -20.20 17.13 6.86
CA PHE A 62 -21.60 17.55 6.86
C PHE A 62 -21.91 18.49 8.02
N LEU A 63 -21.52 18.09 9.25
CA LEU A 63 -21.72 18.93 10.44
C LEU A 63 -20.99 20.26 10.34
N GLY A 64 -19.73 20.27 9.89
CA GLY A 64 -18.96 21.50 9.68
C GLY A 64 -19.64 22.44 8.70
N THR A 65 -20.18 21.89 7.61
CA THR A 65 -20.93 22.66 6.61
C THR A 65 -22.19 23.28 7.22
N VAL A 66 -23.01 22.49 7.93
CA VAL A 66 -24.25 22.98 8.56
C VAL A 66 -23.98 24.03 9.63
N PHE A 67 -22.94 23.84 10.44
CA PHE A 67 -22.58 24.78 11.50
C PHE A 67 -22.10 26.13 10.92
N VAL A 68 -21.33 26.11 9.82
CA VAL A 68 -20.90 27.34 9.14
C VAL A 68 -22.08 28.10 8.52
N TYR A 69 -23.05 27.42 7.91
CA TYR A 69 -24.21 28.09 7.30
C TYR A 69 -25.22 28.67 8.31
N LYS A 70 -25.14 28.27 9.58
CA LYS A 70 -26.06 28.71 10.63
C LYS A 70 -25.41 29.66 11.65
N SER A 71 -24.16 30.06 11.41
CA SER A 71 -23.43 31.04 12.23
C SER A 71 -23.38 32.42 11.61
#